data_AF-A0A381Z1H6-F1
#
_entry.id   AF-A0A381Z1H6-F1
#
_cell.length_a   1.000
_cell.length_b   1.000
_cell.length_c   1.000
_cell.angle_alpha   90.00
_cell.angle_beta   90.00
_cell.angle_gamma   90.00
#
_symmetry.space_group_name_H-M   'P 1'
#
loop_
_entity.id
_entity.type
_entity.pdbx_description
1 polymer ?
#
loop_
_entity_poly.entity_id
_entity_poly.type
_entity_poly.pdbx_seq_one_letter_code
_entity_poly.pdbx_strand_id
1 'polypeptide(L)' 'MINKSSPITFFIVAGEASGDAHGAALMSAIKKAQPESRFVGHGGDKMTQEG' A
#
# COMPACT_ATOMS: atom_id res chain seq x y z
N MET A 1 -20.16 -11.13 -19.06
CA MET A 1 -18.70 -10.91 -19.05
C MET A 1 -18.40 -9.92 -17.94
N ILE A 2 -17.65 -10.30 -16.91
CA ILE A 2 -17.35 -9.40 -15.79
C ILE A 2 -16.16 -8.54 -16.21
N ASN A 3 -16.39 -7.25 -16.42
CA ASN A 3 -15.34 -6.29 -16.72
C ASN A 3 -14.56 -6.00 -15.43
N LYS A 4 -13.57 -6.83 -15.09
CA LYS A 4 -12.73 -6.61 -13.90
C LYS A 4 -11.70 -5.54 -14.27
N SER A 5 -11.97 -4.29 -13.89
CA SER A 5 -11.01 -3.19 -14.02
C SER A 5 -9.70 -3.59 -13.33
N SER A 6 -8.57 -3.26 -13.97
CA SER A 6 -7.24 -3.54 -13.41
C SER A 6 -7.11 -2.96 -11.99
N PRO A 7 -6.51 -3.70 -11.05
CA PRO A 7 -6.35 -3.21 -9.69
C PRO A 7 -5.53 -1.93 -9.63
N ILE A 8 -6.00 -0.97 -8.82
CA ILE A 8 -5.31 0.31 -8.61
C ILE A 8 -3.96 0.03 -7.97
N THR A 9 -2.90 0.61 -8.53
CA THR A 9 -1.54 0.50 -8.02
C THR A 9 -1.12 1.83 -7.40
N PHE A 10 -0.74 1.80 -6.12
CA PHE A 10 -0.24 2.94 -5.37
C PHE A 10 1.29 2.89 -5.30
N PHE A 11 1.95 4.00 -5.65
CA PHE A 11 3.39 4.15 -5.44
C PHE A 11 3.63 4.96 -4.15
N ILE A 12 4.32 4.38 -3.17
CA ILE A 12 4.58 5.03 -1.86
C ILE A 12 6.07 4.95 -1.51
N VAL A 13 6.63 6.05 -1.01
CA VAL A 13 8.01 6.13 -0.53
C VAL A 13 8.07 6.65 0.90
N ALA A 14 8.78 5.94 1.77
CA ALA A 14 9.14 6.39 3.12
C ALA A 14 10.66 6.32 3.32
N GLY A 15 11.26 7.45 3.72
CA GLY A 15 12.71 7.58 3.93
C GLY A 15 13.16 7.51 5.40
N GLU A 16 12.22 7.43 6.34
CA GLU A 16 12.48 7.40 7.78
C GLU A 16 11.48 6.49 8.51
N ALA A 17 11.81 6.09 9.74
CA ALA A 17 11.00 5.14 10.53
C ALA A 17 9.57 5.64 10.84
N SER A 18 9.41 6.95 11.04
CA SER A 18 8.09 7.61 11.16
C SER A 18 7.30 7.47 9.86
N GLY A 19 7.94 7.68 8.71
CA GLY A 19 7.31 7.50 7.39
C GLY A 19 6.87 6.06 7.16
N ASP A 20 7.69 5.08 7.55
CA ASP A 20 7.35 3.65 7.46
C ASP A 20 6.11 3.31 8.31
N ALA A 21 6.05 3.82 9.54
CA ALA A 21 4.91 3.60 10.43
C ALA A 21 3.60 4.19 9.87
N HIS A 22 3.63 5.44 9.37
CA HIS A 22 2.45 6.08 8.80
C HIS A 22 2.07 5.46 7.44
N GLY A 23 3.06 5.11 6.62
CA GLY A 23 2.88 4.44 5.34
C GLY A 23 2.18 3.10 5.50
N ALA A 24 2.61 2.28 6.45
CA ALA A 24 1.96 1.01 6.78
C ALA A 24 0.49 1.19 7.19
N ALA A 25 0.20 2.15 8.07
CA ALA A 25 -1.18 2.45 8.49
C ALA A 25 -2.06 2.90 7.30
N LEU A 26 -1.50 3.68 6.37
CA LEU A 26 -2.17 4.09 5.14
C LEU A 26 -2.43 2.90 4.21
N MET A 27 -1.43 2.04 3.98
CA MET A 27 -1.58 0.82 3.16
C MET A 27 -2.68 -0.09 3.71
N SER A 28 -2.71 -0.29 5.03
CA SER A 28 -3.74 -1.07 5.72
C SER A 28 -5.15 -0.48 5.50
N ALA A 29 -5.30 0.85 5.62
CA ALA A 29 -6.56 1.52 5.37
C ALA A 29 -7.00 1.43 3.90
N ILE A 30 -6.07 1.57 2.95
CA ILE A 30 -6.33 1.42 1.52
C ILE A 30 -6.78 -0.01 1.20
N LYS A 31 -6.12 -1.05 1.75
CA LYS A 31 -6.54 -2.45 1.54
C LYS A 31 -7.97 -2.71 2.04
N LYS A 32 -8.37 -2.09 3.15
CA LYS A 32 -9.75 -2.19 3.65
C LYS A 32 -10.76 -1.54 2.69
N ALA A 33 -10.41 -0.41 2.09
CA ALA A 33 -11.28 0.30 1.15
C ALA A 33 -11.25 -0.29 -0.28
N GLN A 34 -10.11 -0.84 -0.69
CA GLN A 34 -9.83 -1.40 -2.00
C GLN A 34 -9.01 -2.70 -1.85
N PRO A 35 -9.67 -3.86 -1.64
CA PRO A 35 -9.00 -5.13 -1.36
C PRO A 35 -8.05 -5.61 -2.45
N GLU A 36 -8.32 -5.25 -3.71
CA GLU A 36 -7.50 -5.65 -4.85
C GLU A 36 -6.33 -4.68 -5.10
N SER A 37 -6.16 -3.65 -4.28
CA SER A 37 -5.08 -2.65 -4.47
C SER A 37 -3.69 -3.29 -4.41
N ARG A 38 -2.76 -2.70 -5.17
CA ARG A 38 -1.35 -3.10 -5.19
C ARG A 38 -0.48 -1.93 -4.73
N PHE A 39 0.64 -2.26 -4.10
CA PHE A 39 1.61 -1.27 -3.63
C PHE A 39 2.96 -1.53 -4.26
N VAL A 40 3.66 -0.46 -4.61
CA VAL A 40 5.03 -0.46 -5.12
C VAL A 40 5.77 0.73 -4.53
N GLY A 41 7.08 0.64 -4.35
CA GLY A 41 7.87 1.77 -3.88
C GLY A 41 8.95 1.34 -2.88
N HIS A 42 9.27 2.20 -1.92
CA HIS A 42 10.35 1.98 -0.96
C HIS A 42 9.85 2.34 0.44
N GLY A 43 10.02 1.45 1.40
CA GLY A 43 9.61 1.66 2.78
C GLY A 43 10.43 0.81 3.72
N GLY A 44 10.14 0.89 5.01
CA GLY A 44 10.76 0.03 6.01
C GLY A 44 10.00 -1.30 6.16
N ASP A 45 10.30 -1.98 7.27
CA ASP A 45 9.75 -3.29 7.56
C ASP A 45 8.23 -3.27 7.74
N LYS A 46 7.64 -2.18 8.26
CA LYS A 46 6.19 -2.12 8.48
C LYS A 46 5.43 -2.00 7.18
N MET A 47 5.88 -1.15 6.25
CA MET A 47 5.29 -1.06 4.92
C MET A 47 5.46 -2.39 4.16
N THR A 48 6.62 -3.03 4.27
CA THR A 48 6.89 -4.33 3.64
C THR A 48 5.97 -5.44 4.16
N GLN A 49 5.64 -5.44 5.46
CA GLN A 49 4.69 -6.38 6.05
C GLN A 49 3.25 -6.13 5.59
N GLU A 50 2.90 -4.87 5.30
CA GLU A 50 1.54 -4.50 4.89
C GLU A 50 1.25 -4.77 3.42
N GLY A 51 2.21 -4.98 2.51
CA GLY A 51 1.89 -5.26 1.10
C GLY A 51 3.05 -5.35 0.14
#